data_AF-A0A1Z5J2C7-F1
#
_entry.id   AF-A0A1Z5J2C7-F1
#
_cell.length_a   1.000
_cell.length_b   1.000
_cell.length_c   1.000
_cell.angle_alpha   90.00
_cell.angle_beta   90.00
_cell.angle_gamma   90.00
#
_symmetry.space_group_name_H-M   'P 1'
#
loop_
_entity.id
_entity.type
_entity.pdbx_description
1 polymer ?
#
loop_
_entity_poly.entity_id
_entity_poly.type
_entity_poly.pdbx_seq_one_letter_code
_entity_poly.pdbx_strand_id
1 'polypeptide(L)'
;MAEFDQYNRWEAQIRQVKLPHWSELPKFDLYMDQVVAFVNDAIGQLGVEPITPAMINNYVKHQVIIAPVKKKYQTMQLADLLLIGLLKPLFSTETIRHGIDQVTAGDFPKQAYDNFIDVLNNSLKNLGQGQPEAPAKTLNDKLMQVAADTILNRIQSEQLLRMIQKPIKPIKKVK
;
A
#
# COMPACT_ATOMS: atom_id res chain seq x y z
N MET A 1 -24.37 16.21 9.65
CA MET A 1 -25.09 15.11 8.95
C MET A 1 -24.53 14.92 7.55
N ALA A 2 -24.60 15.90 6.64
CA ALA A 2 -24.09 15.77 5.27
C ALA A 2 -22.60 15.34 5.13
N GLU A 3 -21.70 15.86 5.96
CA GLU A 3 -20.26 15.49 5.94
C GLU A 3 -20.05 14.02 6.33
N PHE A 4 -20.81 13.51 7.31
CA PHE A 4 -20.72 12.13 7.75
C PHE A 4 -21.33 11.16 6.73
N ASP A 5 -22.39 11.58 6.02
CA ASP A 5 -22.96 10.82 4.90
C ASP A 5 -21.98 10.73 3.71
N GLN A 6 -21.18 11.77 3.48
CA GLN A 6 -20.10 11.73 2.48
C GLN A 6 -18.99 10.77 2.91
N TYR A 7 -18.59 10.79 4.18
CA TYR A 7 -17.62 9.85 4.74
C TYR A 7 -18.12 8.40 4.62
N ASN A 8 -19.36 8.11 5.00
CA ASN A 8 -19.95 6.77 4.88
C ASN A 8 -19.98 6.25 3.43
N ARG A 9 -20.25 7.14 2.45
CA ARG A 9 -20.19 6.79 1.03
C ARG A 9 -18.77 6.44 0.58
N TRP A 10 -17.78 7.24 1.00
CA TRP A 10 -16.38 6.94 0.72
C TRP A 10 -15.94 5.63 1.38
N GLU A 11 -16.34 5.39 2.63
CA GLU A 11 -16.03 4.14 3.34
C GLU A 11 -16.60 2.93 2.60
N ALA A 12 -17.85 3.03 2.12
CA ALA A 12 -18.47 2.00 1.30
C ALA A 12 -17.71 1.73 -0.02
N GLN A 13 -17.13 2.75 -0.64
CA GLN A 13 -16.31 2.62 -1.86
C GLN A 13 -14.97 1.93 -1.55
N ILE A 14 -14.28 2.37 -0.50
CA ILE A 14 -12.98 1.81 -0.10
C ILE A 14 -13.08 0.32 0.24
N ARG A 15 -14.19 -0.11 0.87
CA ARG A 15 -14.44 -1.53 1.17
C ARG A 15 -14.52 -2.43 -0.08
N GLN A 16 -14.74 -1.86 -1.27
CA GLN A 16 -14.78 -2.61 -2.54
C GLN A 16 -13.42 -2.72 -3.22
N VAL A 17 -12.40 -1.99 -2.74
CA VAL A 17 -11.06 -2.08 -3.30
C VAL A 17 -10.47 -3.44 -2.96
N LYS A 18 -9.94 -4.12 -3.98
CA LYS A 18 -9.25 -5.39 -3.86
C LYS A 18 -7.87 -5.28 -4.48
N LEU A 19 -6.85 -5.53 -3.68
CA LEU A 19 -5.47 -5.62 -4.14
C LEU A 19 -5.22 -7.01 -4.76
N PRO A 20 -4.41 -7.08 -5.83
CA PRO A 20 -4.21 -8.32 -6.57
C PRO A 20 -3.35 -9.30 -5.78
N HIS A 21 -3.78 -10.56 -5.73
CA HIS A 21 -2.95 -11.68 -5.30
C HIS A 21 -1.83 -11.95 -6.31
N TRP A 22 -0.81 -12.70 -5.90
CA TRP A 22 0.34 -13.03 -6.73
C TRP A 22 -0.07 -13.69 -8.05
N SER A 23 -1.11 -14.53 -8.04
CA SER A 23 -1.65 -15.18 -9.25
C SER A 23 -2.20 -14.17 -10.26
N GLU A 24 -2.75 -13.05 -9.80
CA GLU A 24 -3.36 -11.99 -10.60
C GLU A 24 -2.30 -11.01 -11.15
N LEU A 25 -1.07 -11.03 -10.64
CA LEU A 25 0.03 -10.22 -11.17
C LEU A 25 0.45 -10.64 -12.60
N PRO A 26 0.85 -9.70 -13.48
CA PRO A 26 1.36 -10.01 -14.81
C PRO A 26 2.45 -11.09 -14.81
N LYS A 27 2.29 -12.08 -15.72
CA LYS A 27 3.20 -13.22 -15.87
C LYS A 27 4.24 -13.03 -16.98
N PHE A 28 4.18 -11.90 -17.69
CA PHE A 28 5.14 -11.50 -18.70
C PHE A 28 5.90 -10.27 -18.22
N ASP A 29 7.14 -10.12 -18.67
CA ASP A 29 8.00 -9.02 -18.24
C ASP A 29 7.50 -7.68 -18.82
N LEU A 30 7.43 -6.65 -17.97
CA LEU A 30 6.90 -5.32 -18.29
C LEU A 30 7.99 -4.27 -18.50
N TYR A 31 7.78 -3.34 -19.41
CA TYR A 31 8.59 -2.11 -19.48
C TYR A 31 8.16 -1.11 -18.40
N MET A 32 9.04 -0.15 -18.09
CA MET A 32 8.87 0.83 -17.00
C MET A 32 7.49 1.53 -17.01
N ASP A 33 7.04 2.00 -18.16
CA ASP A 33 5.75 2.65 -18.34
C ASP A 33 4.58 1.72 -17.99
N GLN A 34 4.65 0.45 -18.40
CA GLN A 34 3.66 -0.57 -18.06
C GLN A 34 3.67 -0.92 -16.58
N VAL A 35 4.85 -0.96 -15.95
CA VAL A 35 4.98 -1.16 -14.49
C VAL A 35 4.31 -0.03 -13.73
N VAL A 36 4.61 1.22 -14.09
CA VAL A 36 4.02 2.41 -13.46
C VAL A 36 2.51 2.40 -13.62
N ALA A 37 2.01 2.11 -14.83
CA ALA A 37 0.57 2.02 -15.09
C ALA A 37 -0.09 0.95 -14.21
N PHE A 38 0.48 -0.27 -14.18
CA PHE A 38 -0.05 -1.39 -13.40
C PHE A 38 -0.08 -1.09 -11.89
N VAL A 39 1.04 -0.62 -11.33
CA VAL A 39 1.13 -0.37 -9.88
C VAL A 39 0.16 0.74 -9.46
N ASN A 40 0.11 1.84 -10.23
CA ASN A 40 -0.76 2.97 -9.91
C ASN A 40 -2.25 2.64 -10.10
N ASP A 41 -2.60 1.78 -11.05
CA ASP A 41 -3.97 1.27 -11.19
C ASP A 41 -4.38 0.43 -9.97
N ALA A 42 -3.49 -0.48 -9.53
CA ALA A 42 -3.76 -1.38 -8.41
C ALA A 42 -3.94 -0.65 -7.07
N ILE A 43 -3.13 0.37 -6.77
CA ILE A 43 -3.17 1.07 -5.47
C ILE A 43 -3.83 2.45 -5.51
N GLY A 44 -4.18 2.97 -6.70
CA GLY A 44 -4.66 4.33 -6.88
C GLY A 44 -6.00 4.62 -6.19
N GLN A 45 -6.88 3.62 -6.11
CA GLN A 45 -8.18 3.75 -5.44
C GLN A 45 -8.04 3.96 -3.92
N LEU A 46 -6.88 3.60 -3.35
CA LEU A 46 -6.56 3.83 -1.93
C LEU A 46 -6.10 5.26 -1.64
N GLY A 47 -6.01 6.13 -2.66
CA GLY A 47 -5.57 7.52 -2.50
C GLY A 47 -4.08 7.68 -2.18
N VAL A 48 -3.29 6.63 -2.43
CA VAL A 48 -1.83 6.64 -2.30
C VAL A 48 -1.21 7.48 -3.42
N GLU A 49 -0.10 8.16 -3.13
CA GLU A 49 0.62 8.93 -4.13
C GLU A 49 1.13 8.01 -5.26
N PRO A 50 0.92 8.39 -6.54
CA PRO A 50 1.39 7.59 -7.66
C PRO A 50 2.91 7.40 -7.66
N ILE A 51 3.35 6.18 -7.94
CA ILE A 51 4.76 5.90 -8.15
C ILE A 51 5.19 6.47 -9.50
N THR A 52 6.45 6.90 -9.59
CA THR A 52 7.03 7.47 -10.81
C THR A 52 8.21 6.63 -11.32
N PRO A 53 8.57 6.74 -12.61
CA PRO A 53 9.78 6.09 -13.14
C PRO A 53 11.05 6.46 -12.36
N ALA A 54 11.15 7.71 -11.92
CA ALA A 54 12.29 8.18 -11.12
C ALA A 54 12.37 7.48 -9.76
N MET A 55 11.22 7.27 -9.09
CA MET A 55 11.16 6.50 -7.84
C MET A 55 11.60 5.05 -8.05
N ILE A 56 11.09 4.38 -9.08
CA ILE A 56 11.49 2.99 -9.41
C ILE A 56 13.00 2.91 -9.67
N ASN A 57 13.54 3.84 -10.45
CA ASN A 57 14.99 3.91 -10.69
C ASN A 57 15.78 4.11 -9.40
N ASN A 58 15.29 4.94 -8.47
CA ASN A 58 15.92 5.11 -7.16
C ASN A 58 15.87 3.80 -6.35
N TYR A 59 14.76 3.06 -6.38
CA TYR A 59 14.67 1.76 -5.70
C TYR A 59 15.64 0.73 -6.27
N VAL A 60 15.84 0.68 -7.59
CA VAL A 60 16.86 -0.17 -8.22
C VAL A 60 18.27 0.27 -7.82
N LYS A 61 18.57 1.57 -7.90
CA LYS A 61 19.89 2.14 -7.59
C LYS A 61 20.30 1.85 -6.15
N HIS A 62 19.35 1.90 -5.22
CA HIS A 62 19.57 1.64 -3.80
C HIS A 62 19.30 0.17 -3.40
N GLN A 63 19.17 -0.74 -4.38
CA GLN A 63 18.99 -2.18 -4.17
C GLN A 63 17.78 -2.56 -3.30
N VAL A 64 16.77 -1.70 -3.28
CA VAL A 64 15.49 -1.95 -2.60
C VAL A 64 14.69 -3.01 -3.37
N ILE A 65 14.78 -2.94 -4.69
CA ILE A 65 14.26 -3.95 -5.62
C ILE A 65 15.38 -4.42 -6.54
N ILE A 66 15.25 -5.64 -7.04
CA ILE A 66 16.20 -6.21 -8.00
C ILE A 66 16.18 -5.40 -9.30
N ALA A 67 17.34 -5.24 -9.95
CA ALA A 67 17.43 -4.55 -11.24
C ALA A 67 16.66 -5.28 -12.34
N PRO A 68 16.02 -4.56 -13.28
CA PRO A 68 15.29 -5.16 -14.40
C PRO A 68 16.23 -5.91 -15.34
N VAL A 69 15.75 -7.02 -15.92
CA VAL A 69 16.48 -7.80 -16.93
C VAL A 69 16.13 -7.28 -18.32
N LYS A 70 17.12 -6.87 -19.11
CA LYS A 70 16.91 -6.29 -20.46
C LYS A 70 15.87 -5.14 -20.46
N LYS A 71 15.90 -4.29 -19.43
CA LYS A 71 14.94 -3.18 -19.18
C LYS A 71 13.50 -3.61 -18.89
N LYS A 72 13.28 -4.89 -18.55
CA LYS A 72 11.96 -5.39 -18.19
C LYS A 72 11.90 -5.88 -16.73
N TYR A 73 10.75 -5.67 -16.12
CA TYR A 73 10.43 -6.01 -14.74
C TYR A 73 9.52 -7.24 -14.71
N GLN A 74 9.85 -8.17 -13.84
CA GLN A 74 9.17 -9.44 -13.65
C GLN A 74 8.22 -9.38 -12.46
N THR A 75 7.40 -10.41 -12.30
CA THR A 75 6.36 -10.51 -11.26
C THR A 75 6.88 -10.19 -9.85
N MET A 76 8.09 -10.66 -9.49
CA MET A 76 8.70 -10.40 -8.18
C MET A 76 8.88 -8.89 -7.91
N GLN A 77 9.38 -8.14 -8.91
CA GLN A 77 9.58 -6.70 -8.79
C GLN A 77 8.24 -5.96 -8.73
N LEU A 78 7.20 -6.47 -9.40
CA LEU A 78 5.85 -5.90 -9.30
C LEU A 78 5.28 -6.07 -7.89
N ALA A 79 5.46 -7.24 -7.28
CA ALA A 79 5.05 -7.50 -5.90
C ALA A 79 5.76 -6.55 -4.92
N ASP A 80 7.09 -6.42 -5.03
CA ASP A 80 7.87 -5.46 -4.22
C ASP A 80 7.36 -4.02 -4.42
N LEU A 81 7.12 -3.59 -5.65
CA LEU A 81 6.68 -2.24 -5.96
C LEU A 81 5.26 -1.93 -5.43
N LEU A 82 4.35 -2.91 -5.42
CA LEU A 82 3.04 -2.76 -4.78
C LEU A 82 3.19 -2.57 -3.27
N LEU A 83 4.02 -3.38 -2.60
CA LEU A 83 4.28 -3.25 -1.16
C LEU A 83 4.93 -1.90 -0.83
N ILE A 84 5.97 -1.52 -1.59
CA ILE A 84 6.65 -0.24 -1.41
C ILE A 84 5.68 0.93 -1.65
N GLY A 85 4.85 0.87 -2.69
CA GLY A 85 3.85 1.90 -2.98
C GLY A 85 2.92 2.14 -1.78
N LEU A 86 2.41 1.07 -1.17
CA LEU A 86 1.53 1.14 -0.01
C LEU A 86 2.23 1.64 1.27
N LEU A 87 3.49 1.25 1.48
CA LEU A 87 4.20 1.44 2.75
C LEU A 87 5.10 2.68 2.78
N LYS A 88 5.57 3.18 1.64
CA LYS A 88 6.54 4.30 1.56
C LYS A 88 6.08 5.61 2.20
N PRO A 89 4.77 5.96 2.21
CA PRO A 89 4.29 7.13 2.96
C PRO A 89 4.44 7.00 4.49
N LEU A 90 4.55 5.77 4.99
CA LEU A 90 4.58 5.46 6.43
C LEU A 90 5.99 5.15 6.93
N PHE A 91 6.80 4.49 6.09
CA PHE A 91 8.06 3.91 6.50
C PHE A 91 9.22 4.32 5.58
N SER A 92 10.43 4.25 6.13
CA SER A 92 11.65 4.37 5.33
C SER A 92 11.78 3.16 4.39
N THR A 93 12.46 3.34 3.27
CA THR A 93 12.65 2.26 2.31
C THR A 93 13.49 1.11 2.88
N GLU A 94 14.44 1.42 3.78
CA GLU A 94 15.24 0.43 4.51
C GLU A 94 14.36 -0.43 5.44
N THR A 95 13.47 0.21 6.21
CA THR A 95 12.51 -0.48 7.08
C THR A 95 11.60 -1.41 6.28
N ILE A 96 11.12 -0.95 5.12
CA ILE A 96 10.27 -1.76 4.24
C ILE A 96 11.02 -2.98 3.73
N ARG A 97 12.24 -2.80 3.19
CA ARG A 97 13.06 -3.91 2.68
C ARG A 97 13.34 -4.95 3.76
N HIS A 98 13.77 -4.50 4.93
CA HIS A 98 14.03 -5.39 6.07
C HIS A 98 12.76 -6.14 6.49
N GLY A 99 11.60 -5.48 6.54
CA GLY A 99 10.32 -6.12 6.84
C GLY A 99 9.97 -7.23 5.84
N ILE A 100 10.12 -6.96 4.54
CA ILE A 100 9.88 -7.97 3.49
C ILE A 100 10.86 -9.13 3.64
N ASP A 101 12.14 -8.87 3.89
CA ASP A 101 13.16 -9.92 4.06
C ASP A 101 12.86 -10.82 5.27
N GLN A 102 12.45 -10.24 6.40
CA GLN A 102 12.10 -11.00 7.61
C GLN A 102 10.88 -11.89 7.41
N VAL A 103 9.84 -11.36 6.76
CA VAL A 103 8.62 -12.12 6.48
C VAL A 103 8.89 -13.24 5.47
N THR A 104 9.73 -12.99 4.47
CA THR A 104 10.08 -13.98 3.43
C THR A 104 11.20 -14.94 3.84
N ALA A 105 11.85 -14.74 4.99
CA ALA A 105 12.85 -15.69 5.48
C ALA A 105 12.25 -17.04 5.88
N GLY A 106 10.98 -17.07 6.31
CA GLY A 106 10.25 -18.28 6.71
C GLY A 106 9.31 -18.84 5.65
N ASP A 107 8.99 -18.06 4.62
CA ASP A 107 7.98 -18.37 3.59
C ASP A 107 8.53 -18.15 2.19
N PHE A 108 7.95 -18.77 1.17
CA PHE A 108 8.25 -18.37 -0.20
C PHE A 108 7.73 -16.95 -0.46
N PRO A 109 8.42 -16.09 -1.24
CA PRO A 109 8.00 -14.70 -1.47
C PRO A 109 6.55 -14.53 -1.93
N LYS A 110 6.06 -15.47 -2.73
CA LYS A 110 4.65 -15.53 -3.15
C LYS A 110 3.70 -15.64 -1.95
N GLN A 111 3.98 -16.57 -1.04
CA GLN A 111 3.12 -16.84 0.11
C GLN A 111 3.13 -15.67 1.09
N ALA A 112 4.31 -15.12 1.38
CA ALA A 112 4.46 -13.92 2.19
C ALA A 112 3.67 -12.72 1.62
N TYR A 113 3.75 -12.50 0.30
CA TYR A 113 2.98 -11.48 -0.39
C TYR A 113 1.47 -11.73 -0.27
N ASP A 114 1.01 -12.94 -0.63
CA ASP A 114 -0.41 -13.30 -0.59
C ASP A 114 -0.99 -13.17 0.83
N ASN A 115 -0.23 -13.58 1.86
CA ASN A 115 -0.61 -13.41 3.26
C ASN A 115 -0.82 -11.94 3.63
N PHE A 116 0.09 -11.05 3.22
CA PHE A 116 -0.07 -9.61 3.48
C PHE A 116 -1.26 -9.02 2.72
N ILE A 117 -1.45 -9.42 1.46
CA ILE A 117 -2.60 -8.99 0.65
C ILE A 117 -3.92 -9.49 1.24
N ASP A 118 -3.97 -10.70 1.79
CA ASP A 118 -5.14 -11.23 2.49
C ASP A 118 -5.47 -10.41 3.73
N VAL A 119 -4.46 -10.10 4.56
CA VAL A 119 -4.64 -9.25 5.74
C VAL A 119 -5.20 -7.89 5.30
N LEU A 120 -4.56 -7.21 4.35
CA LEU A 120 -4.95 -5.87 3.93
C LEU A 120 -6.34 -5.82 3.26
N ASN A 121 -6.66 -6.79 2.39
CA ASN A 121 -7.98 -6.90 1.79
C ASN A 121 -9.08 -7.18 2.83
N ASN A 122 -8.79 -8.00 3.85
CA ASN A 122 -9.72 -8.24 4.95
C ASN A 122 -9.95 -6.98 5.79
N SER A 123 -8.88 -6.25 6.15
CA SER A 123 -9.02 -4.98 6.88
C SER A 123 -9.82 -3.96 6.07
N LEU A 124 -9.60 -3.86 4.75
CA LEU A 124 -10.39 -2.99 3.86
C LEU A 124 -11.87 -3.35 3.85
N LYS A 125 -12.20 -4.64 3.67
CA LYS A 125 -13.57 -5.14 3.63
C LYS A 125 -14.33 -4.88 4.94
N ASN A 126 -13.62 -5.01 6.07
CA ASN A 126 -14.19 -4.92 7.41
C ASN A 126 -14.06 -3.52 8.04
N LEU A 127 -13.49 -2.55 7.32
CA LEU A 127 -13.31 -1.18 7.78
C LEU A 127 -14.60 -0.63 8.37
N GLY A 128 -14.57 -0.11 9.61
CA GLY A 128 -15.74 0.46 10.29
C GLY A 128 -16.79 -0.54 10.80
N GLN A 129 -16.61 -1.85 10.60
CA GLN A 129 -17.56 -2.87 11.06
C GLN A 129 -17.23 -3.45 12.44
N GLY A 130 -16.10 -3.06 13.05
CA GLY A 130 -15.69 -3.53 14.39
C GLY A 130 -15.51 -5.05 14.47
N GLN A 131 -15.34 -5.73 13.33
CA GLN A 131 -15.15 -7.17 13.33
C GLN A 131 -13.77 -7.49 13.92
N PRO A 132 -13.68 -8.43 14.88
CA PRO A 132 -12.40 -8.85 15.40
C PRO A 132 -11.61 -9.52 14.26
N GLU A 133 -10.42 -8.99 13.98
CA GLU A 133 -9.46 -9.71 13.14
C GLU A 133 -9.15 -11.06 13.76
N ALA A 134 -8.90 -12.07 12.92
CA ALA A 134 -8.43 -13.35 13.41
C ALA A 134 -7.15 -13.13 14.24
N PRO A 135 -7.02 -13.78 15.41
CA PRO A 135 -5.86 -13.57 16.27
C PRO A 135 -4.59 -13.98 15.54
N ALA A 136 -3.58 -13.11 15.57
CA ALA A 136 -2.24 -13.40 15.06
C ALA A 136 -1.69 -14.65 15.77
N LYS A 137 -1.13 -15.59 15.01
CA LYS A 137 -0.52 -16.81 15.56
C LYS A 137 0.98 -16.64 15.76
N THR A 138 1.60 -15.77 14.96
CA THR A 138 3.04 -15.47 15.01
C THR A 138 3.29 -13.96 15.13
N LEU A 139 4.54 -13.58 15.45
CA LEU A 139 4.95 -12.18 15.42
C LEU A 139 4.94 -11.60 14.00
N ASN A 140 5.20 -12.42 12.97
CA ASN A 140 5.10 -12.00 11.57
C ASN A 140 3.65 -11.70 11.20
N ASP A 141 2.71 -12.55 11.61
CA ASP A 141 1.28 -12.30 11.42
C ASP A 141 0.88 -10.98 12.09
N LYS A 142 1.35 -10.76 13.33
CA LYS A 142 1.03 -9.53 14.06
C LYS A 142 1.65 -8.29 13.41
N LEU A 143 2.87 -8.40 12.89
CA LEU A 143 3.52 -7.34 12.14
C LEU A 143 2.72 -6.97 10.89
N MET A 144 2.25 -7.96 10.12
CA MET A 144 1.41 -7.73 8.95
C MET A 144 0.10 -7.03 9.30
N GLN A 145 -0.60 -7.51 10.34
CA GLN A 145 -1.86 -6.90 10.82
C GLN A 145 -1.66 -5.44 11.20
N VAL A 146 -0.66 -5.15 12.05
CA VAL A 146 -0.39 -3.78 12.49
C VAL A 146 0.02 -2.87 11.32
N ALA A 147 0.80 -3.39 10.38
CA ALA A 147 1.18 -2.64 9.17
C ALA A 147 -0.05 -2.33 8.29
N ALA A 148 -0.94 -3.31 8.08
CA ALA A 148 -2.18 -3.12 7.32
C ALA A 148 -3.11 -2.10 7.99
N ASP A 149 -3.34 -2.23 9.30
CA ASP A 149 -4.11 -1.27 10.10
C ASP A 149 -3.52 0.14 9.99
N THR A 150 -2.19 0.26 10.01
CA THR A 150 -1.52 1.57 9.89
C THR A 150 -1.77 2.20 8.52
N ILE A 151 -1.76 1.41 7.44
CA ILE A 151 -2.12 1.87 6.08
C ILE A 151 -3.56 2.39 6.08
N LEU A 152 -4.52 1.63 6.62
CA LEU A 152 -5.92 2.02 6.66
C LEU A 152 -6.15 3.27 7.51
N ASN A 153 -5.58 3.31 8.71
CA ASN A 153 -5.69 4.47 9.62
C ASN A 153 -5.15 5.74 8.98
N ARG A 154 -4.04 5.64 8.22
CA ARG A 154 -3.54 6.78 7.43
C ARG A 154 -4.55 7.20 6.36
N ILE A 155 -5.03 6.28 5.55
CA ILE A 155 -5.99 6.55 4.47
C ILE A 155 -7.26 7.23 5.02
N GLN A 156 -7.80 6.71 6.13
CA GLN A 156 -8.95 7.32 6.82
C GLN A 156 -8.63 8.71 7.33
N SER A 157 -7.49 8.89 7.99
CA SER A 157 -7.07 10.18 8.52
C SER A 157 -6.92 11.23 7.42
N GLU A 158 -6.28 10.88 6.30
CA GLU A 158 -6.11 11.78 5.16
C GLU A 158 -7.45 12.15 4.52
N GLN A 159 -8.37 11.19 4.40
CA GLN A 159 -9.69 11.47 3.85
C GLN A 159 -10.51 12.35 4.79
N LEU A 160 -10.52 12.07 6.09
CA LEU A 160 -11.20 12.89 7.09
C LEU A 160 -10.64 14.32 7.07
N LEU A 161 -9.32 14.47 7.02
CA LEU A 161 -8.68 15.78 6.88
C LEU A 161 -9.14 16.52 5.62
N ARG A 162 -9.21 15.85 4.46
CA ARG A 162 -9.73 16.46 3.22
C ARG A 162 -11.19 16.90 3.35
N MET A 163 -12.02 16.17 4.10
CA MET A 163 -13.43 16.51 4.31
C MET A 163 -13.65 17.65 5.31
N ILE A 164 -12.84 17.73 6.38
CA ILE A 164 -13.00 18.75 7.44
C ILE A 164 -12.16 20.00 7.22
N GLN A 165 -11.19 19.98 6.30
CA GLN A 165 -10.31 21.12 6.04
C GLN A 165 -11.12 22.35 5.63
N LYS A 166 -11.19 23.33 6.54
CA LYS A 166 -11.62 24.70 6.26
C LYS A 166 -10.38 25.52 5.84
N PRO A 167 -10.52 26.51 4.94
CA PRO A 167 -9.39 27.34 4.54
C PRO A 167 -8.74 28.00 5.76
N ILE A 168 -7.46 27.71 5.98
CA ILE A 168 -6.67 28.29 7.06
C ILE A 168 -6.45 29.77 6.69
N LYS A 169 -7.00 30.70 7.49
CA LYS A 169 -6.66 32.12 7.33
C LYS A 169 -5.15 32.28 7.58
N PRO A 170 -4.39 32.91 6.68
CA PRO A 170 -2.96 33.08 6.87
C PRO A 170 -2.71 33.82 8.19
N ILE A 171 -1.83 33.25 9.02
CA ILE A 171 -1.37 33.90 10.25
C ILE A 171 -0.67 35.19 9.81
N LYS A 172 -1.29 36.35 10.10
CA LYS A 172 -0.63 37.65 9.88
C LYS A 172 0.64 37.64 10.71
N LYS A 173 1.81 37.60 10.05
CA LYS A 173 3.08 37.87 10.71
C LYS A 173 2.96 39.25 11.34
N VAL A 174 2.98 39.32 12.67
CA VAL A 174 3.14 40.58 13.39
C VAL A 174 4.53 41.09 13.00
N LYS A 175 4.57 42.29 12.42
CA LYS A 175 5.80 42.97 12.03
C LYS A 175 6.60 43.38 13.26
#